data_AF-A0A150G1Q8-F1
#
_entry.id   AF-A0A150G1Q8-F1
#
_cell.length_a   1.000
_cell.length_b   1.000
_cell.length_c   1.000
_cell.angle_alpha   90.00
_cell.angle_beta   90.00
_cell.angle_gamma   90.00
#
_symmetry.space_group_name_H-M   'P 1'
#
loop_
_entity.id
_entity.type
_entity.pdbx_description
1 polymer ?
#
loop_
_entity_poly.entity_id
_entity_poly.type
_entity_poly.pdbx_seq_one_letter_code
_entity_poly.pdbx_strand_id
1 'polypeptide(L)'
;MAAPEREVGALGDAALPLPNIWLPELVERYANSLHPYDVTCTLRAVDKATAEQFRGRPQFASVRLSQPTPPQAFAARWAPPGAMRDLNLEQRKQLLRPTAVSGVVANLEVALEAVGWVPDWQQLSDLLKAAAAAGRADSVRGHSELADWLLQKQRLEGPIGPGDSLAPLSSRTVRQLPVVVWAVDVLGAAVRAAALAKAAAERCDLEVLTWLRQRGCPLKSEVVALAAAQNGQLPVLAWASEELGAQVQSAALMDAAAASGRVELMAWLRKRGCPWGADTLPKAIGSGCCEAALDWLAEQGCPMREDGAPYLAAARNNDLATLRCLARLDCPWGPASGPGAVFEMSLGPFNCRPIPVLRLLAELGFPMDWEHILEKSFRHGWDVPKWVREWLAAAVAQWQQRQQPCPEARKAV
;
A
#
# COMPACT_ATOMS: atom_id res chain seq x y z
N MET A 1 52.15 54.01 -18.20
CA MET A 1 51.47 52.73 -18.48
C MET A 1 52.47 51.88 -19.25
N ALA A 2 53.29 51.11 -18.53
CA ALA A 2 53.13 49.66 -18.27
C ALA A 2 53.65 48.84 -19.47
N ALA A 3 54.60 47.92 -19.36
CA ALA A 3 55.53 47.48 -18.31
C ALA A 3 56.69 46.74 -19.04
N PRO A 4 57.95 46.77 -18.57
CA PRO A 4 58.98 45.91 -19.13
C PRO A 4 59.09 44.60 -18.35
N GLU A 5 59.23 43.52 -19.11
CA GLU A 5 59.52 42.16 -18.66
C GLU A 5 60.78 42.15 -17.76
N ARG A 6 60.69 41.45 -16.62
CA ARG A 6 61.85 41.07 -15.82
C ARG A 6 61.85 39.56 -15.63
N GLU A 7 62.87 38.94 -16.19
CA GLU A 7 63.33 37.60 -15.84
C GLU A 7 63.53 37.49 -14.32
N VAL A 8 62.96 36.45 -13.72
CA VAL A 8 63.30 36.01 -12.37
C VAL A 8 63.86 34.60 -12.51
N GLY A 9 65.13 34.49 -12.12
CA GLY A 9 65.97 33.32 -12.35
C GLY A 9 65.46 32.03 -11.72
N ALA A 10 65.92 30.94 -12.33
CA ALA A 10 65.81 29.59 -11.83
C ALA A 10 66.33 29.49 -10.39
N LEU A 11 65.42 29.28 -9.44
CA LEU A 11 65.71 28.75 -8.12
C LEU A 11 65.36 27.27 -8.14
N GLY A 12 66.38 26.43 -7.97
CA GLY A 12 66.27 24.98 -8.04
C GLY A 12 65.29 24.43 -7.00
N ASP A 13 64.37 23.60 -7.49
CA ASP A 13 63.54 22.71 -6.70
C ASP A 13 64.42 21.63 -6.05
N ALA A 14 64.93 21.93 -4.86
CA ALA A 14 65.39 20.94 -3.90
C ALA A 14 64.63 21.16 -2.59
N ALA A 15 63.31 20.98 -2.64
CA ALA A 15 62.50 20.84 -1.45
C ALA A 15 62.95 19.57 -0.71
N LEU A 16 63.72 19.73 0.37
CA LEU A 16 63.98 18.66 1.33
C LEU A 16 62.62 18.08 1.78
N PRO A 17 62.44 16.75 1.82
CA PRO A 17 61.21 16.16 2.31
C PRO A 17 61.01 16.60 3.76
N LEU A 18 59.95 17.36 4.02
CA LEU A 18 59.54 17.69 5.38
C LEU A 18 59.40 16.37 6.16
N PRO A 19 59.98 16.24 7.36
CA PRO A 19 59.88 15.01 8.11
C PRO A 19 58.41 14.80 8.50
N ASN A 20 57.84 13.64 8.14
CA ASN A 20 56.49 13.19 8.49
C ASN A 20 56.36 12.97 10.00
N ILE A 21 56.53 14.01 10.82
CA ILE A 21 56.42 13.93 12.28
C ILE A 21 54.99 14.29 12.65
N TRP A 22 54.18 13.26 12.84
CA TRP A 22 52.86 13.39 13.44
C TRP A 22 53.04 13.57 14.94
N LEU A 23 52.72 14.77 15.46
CA LEU A 23 52.72 14.99 16.91
C LEU A 23 51.60 14.14 17.55
N PRO A 24 51.86 13.34 18.60
CA PRO A 24 50.86 12.46 19.20
C PRO A 24 49.56 13.18 19.62
N GLU A 25 49.69 14.42 20.09
CA GLU A 25 48.57 15.30 20.47
C GLU A 25 47.70 15.70 19.27
N LEU A 26 48.34 15.90 18.10
CA LEU A 26 47.65 16.22 16.86
C LEU A 26 46.92 14.99 16.31
N VAL A 27 47.56 13.82 16.37
CA VAL A 27 46.97 12.52 15.98
C VAL A 27 45.72 12.23 16.82
N GLU A 28 45.78 12.48 18.13
CA GLU A 28 44.66 12.28 19.05
C GLU A 28 43.50 13.23 18.73
N ARG A 29 43.79 14.50 18.40
CA ARG A 29 42.77 15.48 17.97
C ARG A 29 42.10 15.09 16.66
N TYR A 30 42.88 14.60 15.69
CA TYR A 30 42.33 14.06 14.44
C TYR A 30 41.47 12.82 14.70
N ALA A 31 41.95 11.88 15.52
CA ALA A 31 41.21 10.67 15.86
C ALA A 31 39.86 10.97 16.54
N ASN A 32 39.80 11.98 17.41
CA ASN A 32 38.56 12.42 18.06
C ASN A 32 37.55 13.05 17.09
N SER A 33 38.00 13.47 15.91
CA SER A 33 37.17 14.08 14.86
C SER A 33 36.71 13.07 13.80
N LEU A 34 37.22 11.84 13.86
CA LEU A 34 36.98 10.79 12.87
C LEU A 34 36.05 9.70 13.43
N HIS A 35 35.34 9.00 12.55
CA HIS A 35 34.58 7.82 12.96
C HIS A 35 35.58 6.74 13.46
N PRO A 36 35.24 5.92 14.47
CA PRO A 36 36.16 4.90 14.98
C PRO A 36 36.72 3.94 13.92
N TYR A 37 36.00 3.75 12.82
CA TYR A 37 36.45 2.91 11.72
C TYR A 37 37.44 3.61 10.78
N ASP A 38 37.35 4.94 10.61
CA ASP A 38 38.41 5.70 9.94
C ASP A 38 39.68 5.62 10.78
N VAL A 39 39.59 5.80 12.10
CA VAL A 39 40.75 5.65 12.99
C VAL A 39 41.37 4.24 12.87
N THR A 40 40.53 3.21 12.84
CA THR A 40 40.98 1.82 12.80
C THR A 40 41.54 1.42 11.44
N CYS A 41 40.90 1.83 10.35
CA CYS A 41 41.17 1.36 9.00
C CYS A 41 42.13 2.26 8.21
N THR A 42 42.21 3.55 8.53
CA THR A 42 43.03 4.52 7.79
C THR A 42 44.10 5.12 8.69
N LEU A 43 43.74 5.73 9.83
CA LEU A 43 44.70 6.44 10.68
C LEU A 43 45.76 5.50 11.29
N ARG A 44 45.34 4.33 11.82
CA ARG A 44 46.27 3.30 12.34
C ARG A 44 47.18 2.69 11.26
N ALA A 45 46.85 2.85 9.98
CA ALA A 45 47.63 2.30 8.88
C ALA A 45 48.70 3.28 8.34
N VAL A 46 48.74 4.53 8.83
CA VAL A 46 49.66 5.58 8.36
C VAL A 46 51.12 5.27 8.74
N ASP A 47 51.39 4.92 10.00
CA ASP A 47 52.73 4.58 10.47
C ASP A 47 52.70 3.76 11.78
N LYS A 48 53.87 3.20 12.16
CA LYS A 48 54.01 2.32 13.34
C LYS A 48 53.74 3.05 14.67
N ALA A 49 54.13 4.33 14.79
CA ALA A 49 53.93 5.09 16.02
C ALA A 49 52.45 5.41 16.22
N THR A 50 51.74 5.79 15.16
CA THR A 50 50.29 5.98 15.17
C THR A 50 49.54 4.67 15.47
N ALA A 51 49.99 3.54 14.93
CA ALA A 51 49.41 2.23 15.25
C ALA A 51 49.56 1.85 16.73
N GLU A 52 50.70 2.17 17.34
CA GLU A 52 50.98 1.90 18.76
C GLU A 52 50.15 2.79 19.70
N GLN A 53 49.95 4.06 19.35
CA GLN A 53 49.16 5.02 20.13
C GLN A 53 47.70 4.58 20.39
N PHE A 54 47.12 3.84 19.44
CA PHE A 54 45.75 3.33 19.53
C PHE A 54 45.66 1.84 19.88
N ARG A 55 46.81 1.19 20.13
CA ARG A 55 46.87 -0.24 20.47
C ARG A 55 46.21 -0.50 21.83
N GLY A 56 45.49 -1.62 21.94
CA GLY A 56 44.82 -2.02 23.19
C GLY A 56 43.53 -1.27 23.52
N ARG A 57 43.14 -0.25 22.74
CA ARG A 57 41.87 0.45 22.95
C ARG A 57 40.71 -0.35 22.33
N PRO A 58 39.68 -0.74 23.11
CA PRO A 58 38.62 -1.65 22.64
C PRO A 58 37.77 -1.04 21.50
N GLN A 59 37.62 0.29 21.50
CA GLN A 59 36.92 1.05 20.46
C GLN A 59 37.54 0.95 19.07
N PHE A 60 38.82 0.57 18.97
CA PHE A 60 39.56 0.43 17.71
C PHE A 60 39.99 -1.02 17.44
N ALA A 61 39.48 -1.99 18.20
CA ALA A 61 39.96 -3.38 18.17
C ALA A 61 39.35 -4.21 17.04
N SER A 62 38.14 -3.90 16.59
CA SER A 62 37.44 -4.68 15.57
C SER A 62 36.51 -3.84 14.69
N VAL A 63 36.43 -4.19 13.41
CA VAL A 63 35.54 -3.56 12.42
C VAL A 63 34.37 -4.50 12.15
N ARG A 64 33.14 -4.00 12.28
CA ARG A 64 31.93 -4.78 11.98
C ARG A 64 31.47 -4.46 10.56
N LEU A 65 31.35 -5.49 9.72
CA LEU A 65 30.89 -5.34 8.34
C LEU A 65 29.47 -4.76 8.20
N SER A 66 28.63 -4.89 9.23
CA SER A 66 27.28 -4.29 9.26
C SER A 66 27.26 -2.79 9.52
N GLN A 67 28.42 -2.16 9.72
CA GLN A 67 28.59 -0.74 10.02
C GLN A 67 29.42 -0.08 8.90
N PRO A 68 29.19 1.22 8.60
CA PRO A 68 29.83 1.87 7.45
C PRO A 68 31.35 1.84 7.58
N THR A 69 32.02 1.17 6.64
CA THR A 69 33.49 1.04 6.60
C THR A 69 34.02 1.81 5.40
N PRO A 70 35.17 2.51 5.50
CA PRO A 70 35.73 3.26 4.39
C PRO A 70 35.99 2.39 3.14
N PRO A 71 35.55 2.81 1.94
CA PRO A 71 35.67 2.00 0.72
C PRO A 71 37.08 1.51 0.39
N GLN A 72 38.09 2.38 0.56
CA GLN A 72 39.47 2.00 0.24
C GLN A 72 39.97 0.88 1.16
N ALA A 73 39.60 0.91 2.44
CA ALA A 73 40.01 -0.10 3.42
C ALA A 73 39.29 -1.42 3.21
N PHE A 74 38.00 -1.37 2.86
CA PHE A 74 37.24 -2.56 2.49
C PHE A 74 37.85 -3.23 1.26
N ALA A 75 38.13 -2.43 0.22
CA ALA A 75 38.78 -2.90 -1.00
C ALA A 75 40.15 -3.51 -0.72
N ALA A 76 41.01 -2.85 0.07
CA ALA A 76 42.32 -3.38 0.42
C ALA A 76 42.28 -4.76 1.12
N ARG A 77 41.20 -5.05 1.86
CA ARG A 77 41.03 -6.33 2.56
C ARG A 77 40.45 -7.42 1.67
N TRP A 78 39.50 -7.10 0.80
CA TRP A 78 38.65 -8.08 0.12
C TRP A 78 38.83 -8.17 -1.40
N ALA A 79 39.31 -7.11 -2.05
CA ALA A 79 39.51 -7.07 -3.51
C ALA A 79 40.77 -7.80 -4.03
N PRO A 80 41.91 -7.89 -3.30
CA PRO A 80 43.13 -8.48 -3.83
C PRO A 80 42.95 -9.93 -4.31
N PRO A 81 43.59 -10.33 -5.42
CA PRO A 81 43.53 -11.70 -5.93
C PRO A 81 43.96 -12.70 -4.85
N GLY A 82 43.00 -13.50 -4.39
CA GLY A 82 43.23 -14.52 -3.37
C GLY A 82 42.88 -14.13 -1.94
N ALA A 83 42.34 -12.93 -1.69
CA ALA A 83 41.88 -12.50 -0.37
C ALA A 83 40.80 -13.42 0.24
N MET A 84 40.01 -14.09 -0.60
CA MET A 84 38.98 -15.04 -0.18
C MET A 84 39.34 -16.51 -0.43
N ARG A 85 40.62 -16.84 -0.70
CA ARG A 85 41.07 -18.23 -0.98
C ARG A 85 40.72 -19.21 0.14
N ASP A 86 40.79 -18.75 1.38
CA ASP A 86 40.53 -19.57 2.57
C ASP A 86 39.03 -19.70 2.89
N LEU A 87 38.15 -19.04 2.13
CA LEU A 87 36.70 -19.06 2.32
C LEU A 87 36.01 -19.89 1.24
N ASN A 88 35.07 -20.75 1.64
CA ASN A 88 34.17 -21.43 0.73
C ASN A 88 33.07 -20.48 0.21
N LEU A 89 32.34 -20.89 -0.83
CA LEU A 89 31.33 -20.04 -1.48
C LEU A 89 30.23 -19.57 -0.51
N GLU A 90 29.78 -20.42 0.40
CA GLU A 90 28.75 -20.07 1.38
C GLU A 90 29.27 -19.05 2.41
N GLN A 91 30.51 -19.20 2.86
CA GLN A 91 31.18 -18.23 3.74
C GLN A 91 31.37 -16.88 3.03
N ARG A 92 31.66 -16.88 1.73
CA ARG A 92 31.74 -15.65 0.93
C ARG A 92 30.38 -14.97 0.80
N LYS A 93 29.31 -15.73 0.52
CA LYS A 93 27.93 -15.20 0.47
C LYS A 93 27.47 -14.60 1.79
N GLN A 94 27.90 -15.17 2.93
CA GLN A 94 27.59 -14.65 4.26
C GLN A 94 28.16 -13.23 4.49
N LEU A 95 29.14 -12.77 3.70
CA LEU A 95 29.67 -11.40 3.76
C LEU A 95 28.74 -10.37 3.11
N LEU A 96 27.89 -10.78 2.15
CA LEU A 96 27.06 -9.86 1.36
C LEU A 96 25.98 -9.20 2.21
N ARG A 97 25.29 -9.97 3.06
CA ARG A 97 24.20 -9.43 3.91
C ARG A 97 24.69 -8.37 4.90
N PRO A 98 25.74 -8.57 5.70
CA PRO A 98 26.24 -7.51 6.58
C PRO A 98 26.79 -6.33 5.76
N THR A 99 27.43 -6.55 4.61
CA THR A 99 27.92 -5.45 3.76
C THR A 99 26.77 -4.63 3.16
N ALA A 100 25.67 -5.26 2.77
CA ALA A 100 24.45 -4.59 2.33
C ALA A 100 23.80 -3.79 3.47
N VAL A 101 23.75 -4.37 4.68
CA VAL A 101 23.30 -3.67 5.89
C VAL A 101 24.23 -2.50 6.25
N SER A 102 25.52 -2.56 5.90
CA SER A 102 26.50 -1.47 6.08
C SER A 102 26.11 -0.19 5.36
N GLY A 103 25.40 -0.35 4.26
CA GLY A 103 24.89 0.71 3.46
C GLY A 103 25.91 1.49 2.61
N VAL A 104 27.15 1.04 2.56
CA VAL A 104 28.21 1.58 1.70
C VAL A 104 28.20 0.83 0.38
N VAL A 105 27.73 1.46 -0.70
CA VAL A 105 27.53 0.79 -2.01
C VAL A 105 28.84 0.28 -2.61
N ALA A 106 29.90 1.10 -2.60
CA ALA A 106 31.22 0.70 -3.09
C ALA A 106 31.77 -0.56 -2.40
N ASN A 107 31.43 -0.80 -1.11
CA ASN A 107 31.83 -2.03 -0.42
C ASN A 107 31.03 -3.24 -0.92
N LEU A 108 29.75 -3.05 -1.22
CA LEU A 108 28.90 -4.11 -1.75
C LEU A 108 29.33 -4.54 -3.16
N GLU A 109 29.74 -3.60 -4.01
CA GLU A 109 30.29 -3.88 -5.34
C GLU A 109 31.56 -4.73 -5.25
N VAL A 110 32.52 -4.28 -4.45
CA VAL A 110 33.76 -5.03 -4.19
C VAL A 110 33.46 -6.41 -3.60
N ALA A 111 32.50 -6.50 -2.69
CA ALA A 111 32.11 -7.78 -2.11
C ALA A 111 31.55 -8.72 -3.17
N LEU A 112 30.62 -8.26 -4.01
CA LEU A 112 30.03 -9.05 -5.10
C LEU A 112 31.10 -9.53 -6.08
N GLU A 113 32.04 -8.66 -6.46
CA GLU A 113 33.20 -9.01 -7.28
C GLU A 113 34.07 -10.10 -6.64
N ALA A 114 34.41 -9.93 -5.36
CA ALA A 114 35.31 -10.82 -4.66
C ALA A 114 34.67 -12.19 -4.32
N VAL A 115 33.34 -12.25 -4.13
CA VAL A 115 32.62 -13.53 -3.98
C VAL A 115 32.72 -14.35 -5.26
N GLY A 116 32.76 -13.70 -6.43
CA GLY A 116 32.79 -14.37 -7.73
C GLY A 116 31.47 -15.09 -8.05
N TRP A 117 30.36 -14.53 -7.59
CA TRP A 117 29.02 -15.10 -7.73
C TRP A 117 28.04 -14.02 -8.19
N VAL A 118 27.24 -14.36 -9.20
CA VAL A 118 26.18 -13.50 -9.72
C VAL A 118 24.85 -13.91 -9.05
N PRO A 119 24.23 -13.06 -8.22
CA PRO A 119 22.94 -13.36 -7.61
C PRO A 119 21.82 -13.41 -8.65
N ASP A 120 20.86 -14.31 -8.44
CA ASP A 120 19.55 -14.23 -9.11
C ASP A 120 18.67 -13.11 -8.51
N TRP A 121 17.55 -12.83 -9.16
CA TRP A 121 16.62 -11.77 -8.76
C TRP A 121 16.10 -11.91 -7.33
N GLN A 122 15.83 -13.14 -6.90
CA GLN A 122 15.27 -13.41 -5.58
C GLN A 122 16.31 -13.13 -4.50
N GLN A 123 17.55 -13.58 -4.74
CA GLN A 123 18.69 -13.41 -3.85
C GLN A 123 19.12 -11.94 -3.74
N LEU A 124 19.13 -11.19 -4.85
CA LEU A 124 19.40 -9.76 -4.85
C LEU A 124 18.32 -8.98 -4.08
N SER A 125 17.04 -9.31 -4.32
CA SER A 125 15.91 -8.73 -3.58
C SER A 125 16.05 -8.92 -2.07
N ASP A 126 16.50 -10.09 -1.61
CA ASP A 126 16.62 -10.38 -0.19
C ASP A 126 17.79 -9.63 0.48
N LEU A 127 18.89 -9.39 -0.24
CA LEU A 127 19.98 -8.52 0.22
C LEU A 127 19.52 -7.06 0.35
N LEU A 128 18.75 -6.57 -0.62
CA LEU A 128 18.22 -5.19 -0.62
C LEU A 128 17.16 -4.97 0.47
N LYS A 129 16.27 -5.95 0.70
CA LYS A 129 15.32 -5.91 1.85
C LYS A 129 16.07 -5.80 3.18
N ALA A 130 17.20 -6.49 3.32
CA ALA A 130 18.02 -6.43 4.53
C ALA A 130 18.64 -5.04 4.72
N ALA A 131 19.12 -4.39 3.66
CA ALA A 131 19.63 -3.02 3.71
C ALA A 131 18.53 -2.00 4.05
N ALA A 132 17.36 -2.14 3.44
CA ALA A 132 16.21 -1.26 3.69
C ALA A 132 15.67 -1.41 5.12
N ALA A 133 15.61 -2.63 5.66
CA ALA A 133 15.21 -2.88 7.04
C ALA A 133 16.16 -2.25 8.07
N ALA A 134 17.41 -1.98 7.69
CA ALA A 134 18.39 -1.30 8.52
C ALA A 134 18.32 0.25 8.43
N GLY A 135 17.36 0.80 7.67
CA GLY A 135 17.09 2.24 7.60
C GLY A 135 18.07 3.07 6.75
N ARG A 136 18.88 2.43 5.90
CA ARG A 136 19.93 3.11 5.12
C ARG A 136 19.48 3.35 3.67
N ALA A 137 18.70 4.42 3.48
CA ALA A 137 18.12 4.77 2.17
C ALA A 137 19.16 5.22 1.12
N ASP A 138 20.33 5.71 1.53
CA ASP A 138 21.40 6.14 0.61
C ASP A 138 22.08 4.96 -0.09
N SER A 139 22.07 3.81 0.57
CA SER A 139 22.48 2.52 0.03
C SER A 139 21.55 2.04 -1.06
N VAL A 140 20.28 2.44 -0.94
CA VAL A 140 19.24 2.26 -1.97
C VAL A 140 19.39 3.28 -3.12
N ARG A 141 20.15 4.36 -2.91
CA ARG A 141 20.33 5.45 -3.87
C ARG A 141 21.61 5.32 -4.72
N GLY A 142 22.70 4.77 -4.19
CA GLY A 142 23.94 4.52 -4.96
C GLY A 142 23.83 3.41 -6.02
N HIS A 143 22.63 2.92 -6.31
CA HIS A 143 22.36 1.78 -7.17
C HIS A 143 22.38 2.06 -8.68
N SER A 144 22.68 3.27 -9.14
CA SER A 144 22.98 3.50 -10.57
C SER A 144 24.29 2.81 -10.95
N GLU A 145 25.34 2.99 -10.15
CA GLU A 145 26.69 2.47 -10.41
C GLU A 145 26.74 0.94 -10.34
N LEU A 146 26.13 0.34 -9.31
CA LEU A 146 26.07 -1.11 -9.12
C LEU A 146 25.27 -1.82 -10.21
N ALA A 147 24.26 -1.15 -10.75
CA ALA A 147 23.41 -1.74 -11.78
C ALA A 147 23.94 -1.50 -13.20
N ASP A 148 24.58 -0.37 -13.47
CA ASP A 148 25.41 -0.17 -14.68
C ASP A 148 26.52 -1.23 -14.73
N TRP A 149 27.14 -1.54 -13.58
CA TRP A 149 28.12 -2.60 -13.43
C TRP A 149 27.53 -4.00 -13.69
N LEU A 150 26.37 -4.34 -13.10
CA LEU A 150 25.68 -5.62 -13.34
C LEU A 150 25.26 -5.79 -14.80
N LEU A 151 24.73 -4.74 -15.43
CA LEU A 151 24.39 -4.71 -16.86
C LEU A 151 25.62 -4.92 -17.74
N GLN A 152 26.75 -4.31 -17.38
CA GLN A 152 28.01 -4.47 -18.09
C GLN A 152 28.56 -5.90 -17.97
N LYS A 153 28.39 -6.55 -16.81
CA LYS A 153 28.76 -7.95 -16.59
C LYS A 153 27.80 -8.95 -17.26
N GLN A 154 26.49 -8.73 -17.18
CA GLN A 154 25.49 -9.60 -17.83
C GLN A 154 25.49 -9.47 -19.36
N ARG A 155 25.82 -8.30 -19.93
CA ARG A 155 26.02 -8.13 -21.38
C ARG A 155 27.18 -8.97 -21.94
N LEU A 156 28.13 -9.40 -21.09
CA LEU A 156 29.20 -10.32 -21.49
C LEU A 156 28.73 -11.79 -21.51
N GLU A 157 27.58 -12.12 -20.92
CA GLU A 157 27.05 -13.49 -20.81
C GLU A 157 25.61 -13.63 -21.33
N GLY A 158 25.28 -13.03 -22.49
CA GLY A 158 24.05 -13.34 -23.25
C GLY A 158 22.70 -13.01 -22.56
N PRO A 159 21.56 -13.06 -23.30
CA PRO A 159 20.27 -12.63 -22.76
C PRO A 159 19.66 -13.65 -21.80
N ILE A 160 19.12 -13.15 -20.68
CA ILE A 160 18.36 -13.90 -19.69
C ILE A 160 17.01 -14.36 -20.31
N GLY A 161 16.68 -15.63 -20.11
CA GLY A 161 15.51 -16.30 -20.70
C GLY A 161 14.15 -15.96 -20.05
N PRO A 162 13.04 -16.47 -20.60
CA PRO A 162 11.66 -16.05 -20.32
C PRO A 162 11.08 -16.48 -18.95
N GLY A 163 11.92 -16.76 -17.95
CA GLY A 163 11.53 -17.32 -16.65
C GLY A 163 11.32 -16.32 -15.51
N ASP A 164 11.68 -15.05 -15.68
CA ASP A 164 11.70 -14.06 -14.58
C ASP A 164 10.33 -13.41 -14.34
N SER A 165 9.40 -14.19 -13.79
CA SER A 165 8.13 -13.70 -13.27
C SER A 165 8.28 -13.26 -11.80
N LEU A 166 7.97 -11.98 -11.53
CA LEU A 166 7.80 -11.47 -10.17
C LEU A 166 6.60 -12.18 -9.50
N ALA A 167 6.87 -13.03 -8.51
CA ALA A 167 5.86 -13.50 -7.55
C ALA A 167 5.33 -12.30 -6.72
N PRO A 168 4.14 -12.39 -6.09
CA PRO A 168 3.34 -11.23 -5.74
C PRO A 168 4.06 -10.33 -4.73
N LEU A 169 4.43 -9.13 -5.18
CA LEU A 169 4.98 -8.08 -4.33
C LEU A 169 3.89 -7.67 -3.33
N SER A 170 4.12 -7.97 -2.04
CA SER A 170 3.18 -7.66 -0.96
C SER A 170 2.85 -6.15 -0.89
N SER A 171 1.69 -5.82 -0.31
CA SER A 171 1.21 -4.44 -0.12
C SER A 171 2.19 -3.51 0.64
N ARG A 172 3.17 -4.08 1.37
CA ARG A 172 4.24 -3.32 2.05
C ARG A 172 5.30 -2.78 1.10
N THR A 173 5.56 -3.43 -0.03
CA THR A 173 6.65 -3.05 -0.96
C THR A 173 6.29 -1.84 -1.82
N VAL A 174 5.00 -1.58 -2.06
CA VAL A 174 4.54 -0.36 -2.77
C VAL A 174 4.77 0.92 -1.96
N ARG A 175 5.01 0.82 -0.63
CA ARG A 175 5.47 1.97 0.17
C ARG A 175 6.92 2.38 -0.12
N GLN A 176 7.65 1.62 -0.95
CA GLN A 176 9.02 1.92 -1.34
C GLN A 176 9.11 2.21 -2.84
N LEU A 177 8.37 3.23 -3.30
CA LEU A 177 8.44 3.78 -4.67
C LEU A 177 9.87 3.81 -5.23
N PRO A 178 10.89 4.29 -4.50
CA PRO A 178 12.26 4.37 -5.03
C PRO A 178 12.84 3.01 -5.47
N VAL A 179 12.53 1.93 -4.75
CA VAL A 179 13.05 0.57 -5.05
C VAL A 179 12.39 -0.01 -6.29
N VAL A 180 11.08 0.25 -6.45
CA VAL A 180 10.31 -0.22 -7.60
C VAL A 180 10.65 0.59 -8.85
N VAL A 181 10.83 1.90 -8.69
CA VAL A 181 11.28 2.81 -9.75
C VAL A 181 12.64 2.36 -10.28
N TRP A 182 13.58 2.09 -9.38
CA TRP A 182 14.88 1.55 -9.70
C TRP A 182 14.83 0.19 -10.42
N ALA A 183 13.98 -0.73 -9.97
CA ALA A 183 13.89 -2.07 -10.56
C ALA A 183 13.40 -2.08 -12.02
N VAL A 184 12.64 -1.08 -12.45
CA VAL A 184 12.18 -0.96 -13.84
C VAL A 184 13.13 -0.12 -14.68
N ASP A 185 13.62 1.01 -14.13
CA ASP A 185 14.49 1.93 -14.86
C ASP A 185 15.86 1.35 -15.18
N VAL A 186 16.41 0.60 -14.24
CA VAL A 186 17.83 0.26 -14.27
C VAL A 186 18.06 -1.18 -14.70
N LEU A 187 17.08 -2.06 -14.51
CA LEU A 187 17.29 -3.50 -14.70
C LEU A 187 16.65 -4.04 -15.98
N GLY A 188 16.00 -3.17 -16.76
CA GLY A 188 15.41 -3.53 -18.05
C GLY A 188 14.39 -4.67 -17.96
N ALA A 189 13.92 -5.00 -16.74
CA ALA A 189 12.89 -5.99 -16.52
C ALA A 189 11.73 -5.62 -17.42
N ALA A 190 11.34 -6.53 -18.32
CA ALA A 190 10.27 -6.28 -19.27
C ALA A 190 9.12 -5.66 -18.49
N VAL A 191 8.73 -4.46 -18.92
CA VAL A 191 7.75 -3.58 -18.30
C VAL A 191 6.34 -4.16 -18.49
N ARG A 192 6.19 -5.42 -18.08
CA ARG A 192 4.99 -6.25 -17.98
C ARG A 192 4.74 -6.54 -16.49
N ALA A 193 5.05 -5.59 -15.62
CA ALA A 193 4.73 -5.68 -14.21
C ALA A 193 3.22 -5.46 -14.01
N ALA A 194 2.38 -6.33 -14.59
CA ALA A 194 0.93 -6.29 -14.46
C ALA A 194 0.51 -6.31 -12.99
N ALA A 195 1.27 -6.99 -12.13
CA ALA A 195 1.09 -6.97 -10.68
C ALA A 195 1.33 -5.58 -10.06
N LEU A 196 2.36 -4.85 -10.52
CA LEU A 196 2.66 -3.50 -10.04
C LEU A 196 1.63 -2.49 -10.54
N ALA A 197 1.27 -2.56 -11.82
CA ALA A 197 0.20 -1.74 -12.41
C ALA A 197 -1.13 -1.97 -11.68
N LYS A 198 -1.46 -3.23 -11.38
CA LYS A 198 -2.64 -3.59 -10.59
C LYS A 198 -2.56 -3.03 -9.17
N ALA A 199 -1.43 -3.20 -8.48
CA ALA A 199 -1.25 -2.69 -7.12
C ALA A 199 -1.30 -1.15 -7.05
N ALA A 200 -0.72 -0.45 -8.03
CA ALA A 200 -0.78 1.00 -8.15
C ALA A 200 -2.21 1.48 -8.42
N ALA A 201 -2.95 0.77 -9.28
CA ALA A 201 -4.37 1.03 -9.55
C ALA A 201 -5.23 0.83 -8.30
N GLU A 202 -5.09 -0.30 -7.61
CA GLU A 202 -5.82 -0.60 -6.37
C GLU A 202 -5.58 0.43 -5.26
N ARG A 203 -4.38 1.01 -5.22
CA ARG A 203 -4.00 2.06 -4.27
C ARG A 203 -4.29 3.48 -4.77
N CYS A 204 -4.69 3.62 -6.03
CA CYS A 204 -4.91 4.91 -6.70
C CYS A 204 -3.69 5.84 -6.59
N ASP A 205 -2.49 5.28 -6.77
CA ASP A 205 -1.24 6.04 -6.70
C ASP A 205 -0.94 6.68 -8.07
N LEU A 206 -1.38 7.93 -8.23
CA LEU A 206 -1.29 8.66 -9.49
C LEU A 206 0.17 8.86 -9.95
N GLU A 207 1.08 9.10 -9.01
CA GLU A 207 2.51 9.29 -9.31
C GLU A 207 3.11 8.01 -9.89
N VAL A 208 2.81 6.85 -9.30
CA VAL A 208 3.26 5.57 -9.84
C VAL A 208 2.59 5.26 -11.18
N LEU A 209 1.29 5.48 -11.31
CA LEU A 209 0.56 5.22 -12.55
C LEU A 209 1.08 6.07 -13.72
N THR A 210 1.34 7.36 -13.49
CA THR A 210 1.94 8.26 -14.49
C THR A 210 3.36 7.83 -14.85
N TRP A 211 4.17 7.49 -13.84
CA TRP A 211 5.53 6.98 -14.02
C TRP A 211 5.59 5.66 -14.81
N LEU A 212 4.66 4.74 -14.55
CA LEU A 212 4.50 3.47 -15.27
C LEU A 212 4.14 3.73 -16.75
N ARG A 213 3.17 4.62 -17.00
CA ARG A 213 2.73 5.00 -18.36
C ARG A 213 3.89 5.58 -19.18
N GLN A 214 4.68 6.49 -18.60
CA GLN A 214 5.82 7.12 -19.28
C GLN A 214 6.87 6.10 -19.77
N ARG A 215 6.94 4.93 -19.15
CA ARG A 215 7.85 3.82 -19.51
C ARG A 215 7.22 2.78 -20.44
N GLY A 216 6.03 3.07 -20.97
CA GLY A 216 5.33 2.14 -21.85
C GLY A 216 4.70 0.95 -21.14
N CYS A 217 4.48 1.01 -19.80
CA CYS A 217 3.69 -0.03 -19.13
C CYS A 217 2.28 -0.06 -19.73
N PRO A 218 1.78 -1.23 -20.17
CA PRO A 218 0.39 -1.35 -20.59
C PRO A 218 -0.52 -1.28 -19.36
N LEU A 219 -1.06 -0.09 -19.10
CA LEU A 219 -2.09 0.13 -18.08
C LEU A 219 -3.46 -0.12 -18.70
N LYS A 220 -4.20 -1.08 -18.15
CA LYS A 220 -5.59 -1.32 -18.56
C LYS A 220 -6.47 -0.19 -18.02
N SER A 221 -6.92 0.68 -18.90
CA SER A 221 -7.70 1.88 -18.56
C SER A 221 -8.94 1.56 -17.71
N GLU A 222 -9.67 0.49 -18.05
CA GLU A 222 -10.84 0.02 -17.29
C GLU A 222 -10.51 -0.39 -15.85
N VAL A 223 -9.38 -1.07 -15.63
CA VAL A 223 -8.96 -1.53 -14.29
C VAL A 223 -8.61 -0.34 -13.41
N VAL A 224 -7.86 0.64 -13.96
CA VAL A 224 -7.51 1.86 -13.23
C VAL A 224 -8.75 2.67 -12.90
N ALA A 225 -9.66 2.85 -13.87
CA ALA A 225 -10.89 3.60 -13.67
C ALA A 225 -11.81 2.95 -12.62
N LEU A 226 -11.99 1.62 -12.68
CA LEU A 226 -12.83 0.91 -11.72
C LEU A 226 -12.25 0.99 -10.30
N ALA A 227 -10.94 0.80 -10.14
CA ALA A 227 -10.28 0.93 -8.85
C ALA A 227 -10.37 2.38 -8.31
N ALA A 228 -10.20 3.38 -9.17
CA ALA A 228 -10.37 4.79 -8.79
C ALA A 228 -11.80 5.10 -8.34
N ALA A 229 -12.81 4.60 -9.05
CA ALA A 229 -14.21 4.78 -8.68
C ALA A 229 -14.54 4.11 -7.34
N GLN A 230 -14.12 2.86 -7.12
CA GLN A 230 -14.34 2.13 -5.87
C GLN A 230 -13.68 2.82 -4.66
N ASN A 231 -12.49 3.39 -4.85
CA ASN A 231 -11.76 4.11 -3.79
C ASN A 231 -12.18 5.58 -3.65
N GLY A 232 -13.08 6.08 -4.50
CA GLY A 232 -13.52 7.47 -4.43
C GLY A 232 -12.49 8.50 -4.92
N GLN A 233 -11.52 8.08 -5.73
CA GLN A 233 -10.36 8.87 -6.15
C GLN A 233 -10.62 9.58 -7.48
N LEU A 234 -11.34 10.70 -7.41
CA LEU A 234 -11.72 11.50 -8.58
C LEU A 234 -10.51 11.93 -9.45
N PRO A 235 -9.37 12.39 -8.90
CA PRO A 235 -8.21 12.78 -9.71
C PRO A 235 -7.65 11.62 -10.56
N VAL A 236 -7.61 10.41 -9.99
CA VAL A 236 -7.11 9.22 -10.70
C VAL A 236 -8.10 8.76 -11.77
N LEU A 237 -9.40 8.84 -11.49
CA LEU A 237 -10.44 8.52 -12.47
C LEU A 237 -10.45 9.51 -13.64
N ALA A 238 -10.31 10.81 -13.36
CA ALA A 238 -10.19 11.85 -14.38
C ALA A 238 -8.96 11.60 -15.26
N TRP A 239 -7.80 11.36 -14.64
CA TRP A 239 -6.58 10.99 -15.35
C TRP A 239 -6.76 9.72 -16.19
N ALA A 240 -7.37 8.66 -15.66
CA ALA A 240 -7.62 7.44 -16.42
C ALA A 240 -8.53 7.69 -17.65
N SER A 241 -9.50 8.60 -17.54
CA SER A 241 -10.35 8.98 -18.65
C SER A 241 -9.60 9.78 -19.72
N GLU A 242 -8.89 10.82 -19.30
CA GLU A 242 -8.22 11.78 -20.18
C GLU A 242 -6.96 11.19 -20.83
N GLU A 243 -6.16 10.51 -20.03
CA GLU A 243 -4.86 10.02 -20.47
C GLU A 243 -4.96 8.58 -21.00
N LEU A 244 -5.64 7.67 -20.30
CA LEU A 244 -5.73 6.26 -20.71
C LEU A 244 -6.92 5.95 -21.64
N GLY A 245 -7.79 6.93 -21.90
CA GLY A 245 -8.99 6.73 -22.71
C GLY A 245 -10.04 5.83 -22.05
N ALA A 246 -10.09 5.78 -20.72
CA ALA A 246 -11.08 4.98 -20.01
C ALA A 246 -12.50 5.50 -20.30
N GLN A 247 -13.41 4.59 -20.64
CA GLN A 247 -14.82 4.89 -20.83
C GLN A 247 -15.50 5.14 -19.49
N VAL A 248 -15.99 6.36 -19.29
CA VAL A 248 -16.64 6.80 -18.04
C VAL A 248 -18.16 6.74 -18.07
N GLN A 249 -18.76 6.36 -19.20
CA GLN A 249 -20.19 6.15 -19.39
C GLN A 249 -20.60 4.70 -19.10
N SER A 250 -20.16 4.16 -17.96
CA SER A 250 -20.39 2.76 -17.57
C SER A 250 -21.18 2.67 -16.28
N ALA A 251 -22.31 1.95 -16.30
CA ALA A 251 -23.10 1.66 -15.11
C ALA A 251 -22.26 1.03 -13.98
N ALA A 252 -21.30 0.16 -14.33
CA ALA A 252 -20.40 -0.46 -13.34
C ALA A 252 -19.49 0.57 -12.64
N LEU A 253 -19.11 1.66 -13.32
CA LEU A 253 -18.37 2.76 -12.69
C LEU A 253 -19.26 3.57 -11.76
N MET A 254 -20.55 3.77 -12.10
CA MET A 254 -21.50 4.39 -11.19
C MET A 254 -21.73 3.54 -9.94
N ASP A 255 -21.87 2.22 -10.10
CA ASP A 255 -22.02 1.28 -8.98
C ASP A 255 -20.80 1.28 -8.05
N ALA A 256 -19.60 1.32 -8.63
CA ALA A 256 -18.35 1.45 -7.90
C ALA A 256 -18.22 2.80 -7.18
N ALA A 257 -18.58 3.89 -7.86
CA ALA A 257 -18.59 5.23 -7.29
C ALA A 257 -19.56 5.33 -6.10
N ALA A 258 -20.75 4.74 -6.24
CA ALA A 258 -21.75 4.65 -5.21
C ALA A 258 -21.23 3.88 -3.99
N ALA A 259 -20.52 2.76 -4.19
CA ALA A 259 -19.86 2.03 -3.11
C ALA A 259 -18.82 2.86 -2.34
N SER A 260 -18.19 3.86 -2.99
CA SER A 260 -17.21 4.74 -2.33
C SER A 260 -17.85 5.82 -1.44
N GLY A 261 -19.14 6.12 -1.67
CA GLY A 261 -19.86 7.19 -0.97
C GLY A 261 -19.43 8.61 -1.33
N ARG A 262 -18.56 8.80 -2.34
CA ARG A 262 -18.07 10.12 -2.74
C ARG A 262 -19.02 10.79 -3.71
N VAL A 263 -19.86 11.69 -3.19
CA VAL A 263 -20.84 12.48 -3.95
C VAL A 263 -20.20 13.23 -5.12
N GLU A 264 -19.04 13.87 -4.90
CA GLU A 264 -18.33 14.62 -5.95
C GLU A 264 -17.95 13.72 -7.15
N LEU A 265 -17.53 12.48 -6.89
CA LEU A 265 -17.17 11.53 -7.93
C LEU A 265 -18.41 11.06 -8.70
N MET A 266 -19.50 10.73 -8.00
CA MET A 266 -20.77 10.36 -8.65
C MET A 266 -21.33 11.52 -9.48
N ALA A 267 -21.28 12.75 -8.97
CA ALA A 267 -21.70 13.95 -9.70
C ALA A 267 -20.86 14.17 -10.96
N TRP A 268 -19.54 13.95 -10.88
CA TRP A 268 -18.65 14.03 -12.02
C TRP A 268 -18.98 12.99 -13.11
N LEU A 269 -19.34 11.77 -12.72
CA LEU A 269 -19.79 10.72 -13.64
C LEU A 269 -21.16 11.04 -14.26
N ARG A 270 -22.13 11.51 -13.46
CA ARG A 270 -23.46 11.90 -13.96
C ARG A 270 -23.38 13.02 -14.98
N LYS A 271 -22.55 14.05 -14.74
CA LYS A 271 -22.33 15.15 -15.68
C LYS A 271 -21.81 14.68 -17.05
N ARG A 272 -21.16 13.52 -17.11
CA ARG A 272 -20.63 12.90 -18.34
C ARG A 272 -21.59 11.89 -18.97
N GLY A 273 -22.84 11.83 -18.50
CA GLY A 273 -23.88 10.96 -19.05
C GLY A 273 -23.78 9.50 -18.58
N CYS A 274 -23.06 9.23 -17.47
CA CYS A 274 -22.98 7.88 -16.93
C CYS A 274 -24.36 7.40 -16.42
N PRO A 275 -24.87 6.25 -16.89
CA PRO A 275 -26.18 5.74 -16.49
C PRO A 275 -26.15 5.19 -15.06
N TRP A 276 -27.32 5.11 -14.45
CA TRP A 276 -27.50 4.33 -13.22
C TRP A 276 -27.36 2.84 -13.53
N GLY A 277 -26.65 2.11 -12.67
CA GLY A 277 -26.62 0.66 -12.68
C GLY A 277 -27.73 0.06 -11.82
N ALA A 278 -28.05 -1.21 -12.07
CA ALA A 278 -29.04 -1.95 -11.28
C ALA A 278 -28.63 -2.10 -9.81
N ASP A 279 -27.33 -2.00 -9.54
CA ASP A 279 -26.72 -2.18 -8.23
C ASP A 279 -26.25 -0.86 -7.59
N THR A 280 -26.50 0.31 -8.20
CA THR A 280 -25.96 1.59 -7.70
C THR A 280 -26.40 1.84 -6.25
N LEU A 281 -27.70 1.77 -6.00
CA LEU A 281 -28.27 1.97 -4.67
C LEU A 281 -27.88 0.83 -3.68
N PRO A 282 -28.02 -0.48 -4.03
CA PRO A 282 -27.52 -1.56 -3.19
C PRO A 282 -26.04 -1.45 -2.81
N LYS A 283 -25.18 -0.96 -3.71
CA LYS A 283 -23.75 -0.79 -3.46
C LYS A 283 -23.47 0.34 -2.48
N ALA A 284 -24.14 1.49 -2.62
CA ALA A 284 -24.03 2.59 -1.64
C ALA A 284 -24.45 2.15 -0.23
N ILE A 285 -25.53 1.37 -0.13
CA ILE A 285 -26.01 0.84 1.17
C ILE A 285 -25.04 -0.21 1.71
N GLY A 286 -24.59 -1.13 0.85
CA GLY A 286 -23.78 -2.28 1.23
C GLY A 286 -22.40 -1.93 1.78
N SER A 287 -21.81 -0.81 1.34
CA SER A 287 -20.50 -0.34 1.80
C SER A 287 -20.57 0.57 3.04
N GLY A 288 -21.76 0.85 3.58
CA GLY A 288 -21.94 1.75 4.71
C GLY A 288 -21.64 3.21 4.36
N CYS A 289 -21.96 3.63 3.13
CA CYS A 289 -21.79 5.02 2.72
C CYS A 289 -22.63 5.97 3.59
N CYS A 290 -22.19 7.23 3.65
CA CYS A 290 -22.87 8.26 4.44
C CYS A 290 -24.27 8.57 3.90
N GLU A 291 -25.15 9.05 4.79
CA GLU A 291 -26.50 9.49 4.43
C GLU A 291 -26.50 10.50 3.28
N ALA A 292 -25.50 11.39 3.23
CA ALA A 292 -25.33 12.37 2.16
C ALA A 292 -25.22 11.73 0.76
N ALA A 293 -24.62 10.54 0.64
CA ALA A 293 -24.55 9.84 -0.64
C ALA A 293 -25.93 9.29 -1.06
N LEU A 294 -26.72 8.79 -0.11
CA LEU A 294 -28.08 8.30 -0.36
C LEU A 294 -29.04 9.44 -0.68
N ASP A 295 -28.96 10.54 0.05
CA ASP A 295 -29.71 11.77 -0.21
C ASP A 295 -29.44 12.26 -1.64
N TRP A 296 -28.16 12.38 -1.99
CA TRP A 296 -27.78 12.80 -3.33
C TRP A 296 -28.29 11.85 -4.41
N LEU A 297 -28.21 10.53 -4.21
CA LEU A 297 -28.75 9.56 -5.16
C LEU A 297 -30.26 9.74 -5.36
N ALA A 298 -31.02 9.94 -4.28
CA ALA A 298 -32.45 10.20 -4.34
C ALA A 298 -32.77 11.50 -5.09
N GLU A 299 -32.08 12.60 -4.75
CA GLU A 299 -32.25 13.91 -5.38
C GLU A 299 -31.95 13.88 -6.88
N GLN A 300 -30.96 13.09 -7.30
CA GLN A 300 -30.61 12.93 -8.72
C GLN A 300 -31.51 11.94 -9.48
N GLY A 301 -32.56 11.41 -8.83
CA GLY A 301 -33.52 10.49 -9.43
C GLY A 301 -32.94 9.10 -9.70
N CYS A 302 -32.05 8.61 -8.83
CA CYS A 302 -31.65 7.20 -8.86
C CYS A 302 -32.88 6.32 -8.62
N PRO A 303 -33.17 5.33 -9.49
CA PRO A 303 -34.32 4.45 -9.32
C PRO A 303 -34.26 3.70 -7.98
N MET A 304 -35.25 3.97 -7.11
CA MET A 304 -35.43 3.22 -5.87
C MET A 304 -36.13 1.92 -6.22
N ARG A 305 -35.46 0.78 -6.01
CA ARG A 305 -36.00 -0.53 -6.36
C ARG A 305 -37.31 -0.79 -5.62
N GLU A 306 -38.31 -1.30 -6.33
CA GLU A 306 -39.63 -1.60 -5.77
C GLU A 306 -39.68 -2.93 -4.99
N ASP A 307 -38.59 -3.68 -4.91
CA ASP A 307 -38.54 -5.03 -4.33
C ASP A 307 -38.15 -5.07 -2.85
N GLY A 308 -37.93 -3.92 -2.22
CA GLY A 308 -37.48 -3.83 -0.82
C GLY A 308 -36.03 -4.27 -0.60
N ALA A 309 -35.27 -4.57 -1.66
CA ALA A 309 -33.86 -4.95 -1.57
C ALA A 309 -32.97 -3.93 -0.81
N PRO A 310 -33.18 -2.60 -0.93
CA PRO A 310 -32.45 -1.60 -0.16
C PRO A 310 -32.53 -1.83 1.36
N TYR A 311 -33.74 -2.07 1.89
CA TYR A 311 -33.94 -2.35 3.31
C TYR A 311 -33.32 -3.68 3.73
N LEU A 312 -33.39 -4.72 2.89
CA LEU A 312 -32.75 -6.01 3.16
C LEU A 312 -31.22 -5.89 3.25
N ALA A 313 -30.61 -5.06 2.41
CA ALA A 313 -29.18 -4.79 2.45
C ALA A 313 -28.78 -4.07 3.76
N ALA A 314 -29.51 -3.01 4.12
CA ALA A 314 -29.25 -2.27 5.37
C ALA A 314 -29.49 -3.15 6.62
N ALA A 315 -30.56 -3.96 6.62
CA ALA A 315 -30.87 -4.90 7.69
C ALA A 315 -29.79 -5.98 7.85
N ARG A 316 -29.27 -6.54 6.74
CA ARG A 316 -28.14 -7.49 6.74
C ARG A 316 -26.90 -6.94 7.42
N ASN A 317 -26.62 -5.66 7.20
CA ASN A 317 -25.46 -4.96 7.75
C ASN A 317 -25.69 -4.43 9.18
N ASN A 318 -26.88 -4.62 9.75
CA ASN A 318 -27.28 -4.03 11.04
C ASN A 318 -27.15 -2.49 11.03
N ASP A 319 -27.36 -1.86 9.87
CA ASP A 319 -27.21 -0.42 9.69
C ASP A 319 -28.54 0.30 9.96
N LEU A 320 -28.76 0.62 11.23
CA LEU A 320 -29.96 1.32 11.69
C LEU A 320 -30.05 2.75 11.16
N ALA A 321 -28.93 3.40 10.84
CA ALA A 321 -28.92 4.75 10.30
C ALA A 321 -29.43 4.72 8.85
N THR A 322 -28.89 3.81 8.05
CA THR A 322 -29.35 3.63 6.66
C THR A 322 -30.81 3.18 6.60
N LEU A 323 -31.28 2.33 7.50
CA LEU A 323 -32.72 1.98 7.58
C LEU A 323 -33.62 3.20 7.78
N ARG A 324 -33.24 4.12 8.68
CA ARG A 324 -33.98 5.38 8.88
C ARG A 324 -33.88 6.29 7.67
N CYS A 325 -32.69 6.39 7.07
CA CYS A 325 -32.46 7.17 5.86
C CYS A 325 -33.35 6.70 4.70
N LEU A 326 -33.41 5.38 4.45
CA LEU A 326 -34.26 4.80 3.41
C LEU A 326 -35.74 5.11 3.64
N ALA A 327 -36.23 5.01 4.88
CA ALA A 327 -37.60 5.39 5.22
C ALA A 327 -37.87 6.88 5.06
N ARG A 328 -36.90 7.75 5.40
CA ARG A 328 -36.99 9.20 5.17
C ARG A 328 -37.02 9.56 3.69
N LEU A 329 -36.37 8.76 2.84
CA LEU A 329 -36.32 8.95 1.39
C LEU A 329 -37.52 8.31 0.65
N ASP A 330 -38.54 7.86 1.38
CA ASP A 330 -39.71 7.17 0.83
C ASP A 330 -39.34 5.99 -0.08
N CYS A 331 -38.25 5.27 0.25
CA CYS A 331 -37.85 4.09 -0.51
C CYS A 331 -38.95 3.03 -0.43
N PRO A 332 -39.33 2.37 -1.54
CA PRO A 332 -40.34 1.34 -1.51
C PRO A 332 -39.93 0.14 -0.62
N TRP A 333 -40.85 -0.27 0.24
CA TRP A 333 -40.69 -1.44 1.11
C TRP A 333 -40.76 -2.78 0.37
N GLY A 334 -41.26 -2.77 -0.86
CA GLY A 334 -41.59 -3.98 -1.61
C GLY A 334 -42.84 -4.70 -1.11
N PRO A 335 -42.98 -6.01 -1.39
CA PRO A 335 -44.19 -6.73 -1.03
C PRO A 335 -44.38 -6.76 0.49
N ALA A 336 -45.60 -6.48 0.94
CA ALA A 336 -45.96 -6.47 2.36
C ALA A 336 -45.90 -7.86 3.02
N SER A 337 -46.11 -8.93 2.23
CA SER A 337 -46.09 -10.31 2.69
C SER A 337 -45.62 -11.28 1.60
N GLY A 338 -45.22 -12.49 2.00
CA GLY A 338 -44.79 -13.55 1.07
C GLY A 338 -43.32 -13.47 0.64
N PRO A 339 -42.92 -14.21 -0.42
CA PRO A 339 -41.54 -14.24 -0.89
C PRO A 339 -41.03 -12.84 -1.23
N GLY A 340 -39.97 -12.39 -0.55
CA GLY A 340 -39.36 -11.07 -0.76
C GLY A 340 -39.80 -9.99 0.24
N ALA A 341 -40.80 -10.23 1.10
CA ALA A 341 -41.19 -9.27 2.12
C ALA A 341 -40.06 -9.02 3.13
N VAL A 342 -39.67 -7.76 3.30
CA VAL A 342 -38.46 -7.36 4.06
C VAL A 342 -38.45 -7.91 5.49
N PHE A 343 -39.60 -7.81 6.17
CA PHE A 343 -39.72 -8.27 7.55
C PHE A 343 -39.65 -9.78 7.66
N GLU A 344 -40.39 -10.53 6.84
CA GLU A 344 -40.35 -12.00 6.84
C GLU A 344 -38.95 -12.54 6.48
N MET A 345 -38.29 -11.94 5.49
CA MET A 345 -36.92 -12.27 5.10
C MET A 345 -35.90 -11.96 6.19
N SER A 346 -36.22 -11.02 7.08
CA SER A 346 -35.41 -10.70 8.26
C SER A 346 -35.62 -11.68 9.42
N LEU A 347 -36.62 -12.57 9.34
CA LEU A 347 -36.91 -13.59 10.36
C LEU A 347 -36.43 -15.01 9.96
N GLY A 348 -35.90 -15.20 8.75
CA GLY A 348 -35.54 -16.52 8.23
C GLY A 348 -34.43 -17.27 9.01
N PRO A 349 -34.38 -18.61 8.93
CA PRO A 349 -33.58 -19.47 9.81
C PRO A 349 -32.07 -19.25 9.71
N PHE A 350 -31.57 -18.92 8.51
CA PHE A 350 -30.15 -18.65 8.27
C PHE A 350 -29.82 -17.15 8.25
N ASN A 351 -30.79 -16.29 8.53
CA ASN A 351 -30.71 -14.85 8.25
C ASN A 351 -31.47 -13.99 9.25
N CYS A 352 -31.77 -14.52 10.44
CA CYS A 352 -32.53 -13.82 11.46
C CYS A 352 -31.75 -12.59 11.94
N ARG A 353 -32.36 -11.41 11.78
CA ARG A 353 -31.75 -10.13 12.15
C ARG A 353 -31.87 -9.89 13.66
N PRO A 354 -30.93 -9.15 14.27
CA PRO A 354 -30.99 -8.87 15.69
C PRO A 354 -32.22 -8.01 16.04
N ILE A 355 -32.71 -8.13 17.28
CA ILE A 355 -33.93 -7.42 17.76
C ILE A 355 -33.93 -5.93 17.41
N PRO A 356 -32.83 -5.16 17.54
CA PRO A 356 -32.83 -3.74 17.20
C PRO A 356 -33.24 -3.44 15.75
N VAL A 357 -32.82 -4.29 14.79
CA VAL A 357 -33.20 -4.16 13.38
C VAL A 357 -34.68 -4.48 13.20
N LEU A 358 -35.15 -5.60 13.76
CA LEU A 358 -36.55 -6.03 13.66
C LEU A 358 -37.49 -4.98 14.29
N ARG A 359 -37.11 -4.45 15.45
CA ARG A 359 -37.84 -3.37 16.13
C ARG A 359 -37.88 -2.11 15.28
N LEU A 360 -36.75 -1.69 14.71
CA LEU A 360 -36.71 -0.48 13.90
C LEU A 360 -37.57 -0.64 12.62
N LEU A 361 -37.51 -1.78 11.94
CA LEU A 361 -38.36 -2.06 10.79
C LEU A 361 -39.85 -1.95 11.14
N ALA A 362 -40.24 -2.44 12.32
CA ALA A 362 -41.60 -2.30 12.85
C ALA A 362 -41.97 -0.85 13.20
N GLU A 363 -41.06 -0.09 13.80
CA GLU A 363 -41.27 1.32 14.17
C GLU A 363 -41.40 2.25 12.95
N LEU A 364 -40.69 1.95 11.86
CA LEU A 364 -40.76 2.71 10.61
C LEU A 364 -42.06 2.48 9.82
N GLY A 365 -42.99 1.68 10.36
CA GLY A 365 -44.32 1.51 9.78
C GLY A 365 -44.36 0.56 8.58
N PHE A 366 -43.47 -0.43 8.52
CA PHE A 366 -43.52 -1.45 7.47
C PHE A 366 -44.93 -2.09 7.44
N PRO A 367 -45.56 -2.23 6.26
CA PRO A 367 -46.88 -2.84 6.14
C PRO A 367 -46.77 -4.34 6.43
N MET A 368 -47.05 -4.74 7.67
CA MET A 368 -47.01 -6.13 8.11
C MET A 368 -48.29 -6.54 8.82
N ASP A 369 -48.70 -7.78 8.56
CA ASP A 369 -49.70 -8.48 9.35
C ASP A 369 -49.01 -9.19 10.53
N TRP A 370 -49.05 -8.52 11.69
CA TRP A 370 -48.45 -8.99 12.94
C TRP A 370 -48.96 -10.36 13.38
N GLU A 371 -50.25 -10.63 13.19
CA GLU A 371 -50.89 -11.87 13.61
C GLU A 371 -50.50 -13.00 12.66
N HIS A 372 -50.54 -12.76 11.35
CA HIS A 372 -50.09 -13.71 10.34
C HIS A 372 -48.62 -14.09 10.52
N ILE A 373 -47.74 -13.11 10.77
CA ILE A 373 -46.30 -13.35 10.95
C ILE A 373 -46.03 -14.17 12.22
N LEU A 374 -46.72 -13.85 13.33
CA LEU A 374 -46.61 -14.62 14.55
C LEU A 374 -47.08 -16.06 14.34
N GLU A 375 -48.27 -16.27 13.75
CA GLU A 375 -48.82 -17.59 13.48
C GLU A 375 -47.87 -18.42 12.59
N LYS A 376 -47.39 -17.81 11.50
CA LYS A 376 -46.47 -18.45 10.56
C LYS A 376 -45.17 -18.85 11.25
N SER A 377 -44.67 -18.08 12.22
CA SER A 377 -43.41 -18.36 12.95
C SER A 377 -43.42 -19.67 13.75
N PHE A 378 -44.60 -20.27 13.98
CA PHE A 378 -44.78 -21.57 14.63
C PHE A 378 -45.00 -22.73 13.65
N ARG A 379 -45.17 -22.47 12.34
CA ARG A 379 -45.40 -23.51 11.34
C ARG A 379 -44.12 -24.33 11.08
N HIS A 380 -44.28 -25.64 10.89
CA HIS A 380 -43.18 -26.54 10.54
C HIS A 380 -42.49 -26.08 9.24
N GLY A 381 -41.18 -25.83 9.30
CA GLY A 381 -40.34 -25.41 8.16
C GLY A 381 -39.84 -23.97 8.20
N TRP A 382 -40.38 -23.10 9.08
CA TRP A 382 -39.82 -21.76 9.32
C TRP A 382 -39.14 -21.72 10.69
N ASP A 383 -37.85 -22.05 10.72
CA ASP A 383 -37.08 -22.17 11.96
C ASP A 383 -36.65 -20.78 12.49
N VAL A 384 -37.61 -20.06 13.08
CA VAL A 384 -37.38 -18.78 13.75
C VAL A 384 -36.83 -19.03 15.16
N PRO A 385 -35.73 -18.39 15.59
CA PRO A 385 -35.18 -18.60 16.93
C PRO A 385 -36.19 -18.32 18.07
N LYS A 386 -36.13 -19.12 19.15
CA LYS A 386 -37.08 -19.01 20.29
C LYS A 386 -37.15 -17.58 20.87
N TRP A 387 -36.01 -16.93 21.05
CA TRP A 387 -35.94 -15.55 21.58
C TRP A 387 -36.63 -14.53 20.67
N VAL A 388 -36.65 -14.75 19.34
CA VAL A 388 -37.36 -13.90 18.38
C VAL A 388 -38.85 -14.13 18.50
N ARG A 389 -39.30 -15.38 18.65
CA ARG A 389 -40.73 -15.70 18.84
C ARG A 389 -41.28 -15.07 20.11
N GLU A 390 -40.52 -15.14 21.21
CA GLU A 390 -40.88 -14.47 22.46
C GLU A 390 -40.99 -12.96 22.28
N TRP A 391 -40.03 -12.36 21.57
CA TRP A 391 -40.08 -10.93 21.23
C TRP A 391 -41.28 -10.59 20.33
N LEU A 392 -41.55 -11.38 19.29
CA LEU A 392 -42.69 -11.20 18.38
C LEU A 392 -44.01 -11.26 19.15
N ALA A 393 -44.20 -12.26 20.01
CA ALA A 393 -45.41 -12.38 20.83
C ALA A 393 -45.63 -11.14 21.72
N ALA A 394 -44.56 -10.63 22.34
CA ALA A 394 -44.61 -9.39 23.11
C ALA A 394 -44.93 -8.17 22.24
N ALA A 395 -44.36 -8.09 21.04
CA ALA A 395 -44.62 -7.00 20.09
C ALA A 395 -46.07 -6.99 19.59
N VAL A 396 -46.65 -8.16 19.26
CA VAL A 396 -48.07 -8.28 18.88
C VAL A 396 -48.98 -7.82 20.01
N ALA A 397 -48.72 -8.24 21.26
CA ALA A 397 -49.52 -7.80 22.41
C ALA A 397 -49.47 -6.27 22.61
N GLN A 398 -48.29 -5.65 22.47
CA GLN A 398 -48.14 -4.20 22.54
C GLN A 398 -48.86 -3.48 21.39
N TRP A 399 -48.78 -4.01 20.17
CA TRP A 399 -49.47 -3.46 19.02
C TRP A 399 -51.01 -3.52 19.20
N GLN A 400 -51.55 -4.65 19.65
CA GLN A 400 -52.98 -4.80 19.95
C GLN A 400 -53.46 -3.80 21.02
N GLN A 401 -52.66 -3.57 22.08
CA GLN A 401 -52.97 -2.56 23.10
C GLN A 401 -53.03 -1.14 22.52
N ARG A 402 -52.14 -0.78 21.59
CA ARG A 402 -52.15 0.54 20.93
C ARG A 402 -53.34 0.75 20.00
N GLN A 403 -53.89 -0.33 19.43
CA GLN A 403 -55.07 -0.29 18.57
C GLN A 403 -56.39 -0.18 19.36
N GLN A 404 -56.38 -0.45 20.67
CA GLN A 404 -57.59 -0.30 21.49
C GLN A 404 -57.90 1.18 21.67
N PRO A 405 -59.14 1.63 21.37
CA PRO A 405 -59.52 3.02 21.54
C PRO A 405 -59.42 3.41 23.03
N CYS A 406 -58.81 4.56 23.30
CA CYS A 406 -58.64 5.08 24.65
C CYS A 406 -60.02 5.17 25.34
N PRO A 407 -60.24 4.53 26.50
CA PRO A 407 -61.56 4.46 27.14
C PRO A 407 -62.15 5.84 27.50
N GLU A 408 -61.33 6.90 27.53
CA GLU A 408 -61.76 8.27 27.84
C GLU A 408 -62.50 8.97 26.68
N ALA A 409 -62.33 8.53 25.43
CA ALA A 409 -63.04 9.12 24.28
C ALA A 409 -64.53 8.71 24.18
N ARG A 410 -64.99 7.74 25.00
CA ARG A 410 -66.39 7.28 25.01
C ARG A 410 -67.30 7.99 26.03
N LYS A 411 -66.77 8.95 26.80
CA LYS A 411 -67.55 9.71 27.81
C LYS A 411 -67.95 11.13 27.36
N ALA A 412 -67.77 11.47 26.09
CA ALA A 412 -68.22 12.74 25.51
C ALA A 412 -69.08 12.48 24.26
N VAL A 413 -70.27 11.90 24.45
CA VAL A 413 -71.40 11.97 23.53
C VAL A 413 -72.66 12.24 24.33
#